data_AF-A0A949S5G0-F1
#
_entry.id   AF-A0A949S5G0-F1
#
_cell.length_a   1.000
_cell.length_b   1.000
_cell.length_c   1.000
_cell.angle_alpha   90.00
_cell.angle_beta   90.00
_cell.angle_gamma   90.00
#
_symmetry.space_group_name_H-M   'P 1'
#
loop_
_entity.id
_entity.type
_entity.pdbx_description
1 polymer ?
#
loop_
_entity_poly.entity_id
_entity_poly.type
_entity_poly.pdbx_seq_one_letter_code
_entity_poly.pdbx_strand_id
1 'polypeptide(L)'
;MLMQYKFYMPEDFFNRIKSLLKCLIICIIYTNAFSQEFHPKVLCVIAHPDDDALFAGTNYKIIHDLKGTVDIALITNGEGGYKYSTLAEDIYGLELTDEKTGRKFLPEIRKKELEAGGKIIGINNFFYLNQKDHRYVTTEFIKEILDSNIWDVNFIKNRLREIMLAGNYDFVFIMTPTLGTHAHHSASAILAIESALSIDSLLRPIVLSTSTSSINDSVQFIFKGLENFSVTNTSDTIPFQFDRTQKFGYKDVLNYKIVVNWLIAEHKSQGTMQLQMNKGDFENYWYLDINPPSGKEKVKELFDKLKINNYPKKEY
;
A
#
# COMPACT_ATOMS: atom_id res chain seq x y z
N MET A 1 78.10 1.42 -24.31
CA MET A 1 78.28 1.86 -22.90
C MET A 1 76.90 2.19 -22.34
N LEU A 2 76.24 1.20 -21.72
CA LEU A 2 74.87 1.32 -21.18
C LEU A 2 74.98 1.43 -19.64
N MET A 3 74.73 2.62 -19.11
CA MET A 3 74.67 2.87 -17.67
C MET A 3 73.29 2.44 -17.15
N GLN A 4 73.26 1.38 -16.33
CA GLN A 4 72.08 1.02 -15.55
C GLN A 4 71.99 1.91 -14.30
N TYR A 5 71.00 2.79 -14.26
CA TYR A 5 70.60 3.51 -13.04
C TYR A 5 69.64 2.62 -12.24
N LYS A 6 70.11 2.10 -11.09
CA LYS A 6 69.24 1.52 -10.07
C LYS A 6 68.65 2.64 -9.22
N PHE A 7 67.37 2.93 -9.42
CA PHE A 7 66.60 3.78 -8.51
C PHE A 7 66.35 3.02 -7.20
N TYR A 8 67.01 3.42 -6.13
CA TYR A 8 66.68 3.00 -4.77
C TYR A 8 65.50 3.84 -4.28
N MET A 9 64.32 3.24 -4.19
CA MET A 9 63.22 3.83 -3.42
C MET A 9 63.41 3.49 -1.93
N PRO A 10 63.34 4.47 -1.01
CA PRO A 10 63.44 4.22 0.42
C PRO A 10 62.32 3.29 0.93
N GLU A 11 62.62 2.36 1.83
CA GLU A 11 61.62 1.47 2.46
C GLU A 11 60.43 2.24 3.07
N ASP A 12 60.69 3.46 3.57
CA ASP A 12 59.68 4.36 4.12
C ASP A 12 58.61 4.78 3.11
N PHE A 13 58.93 4.82 1.81
CA PHE A 13 57.97 5.15 0.76
C PHE A 13 56.95 4.02 0.57
N PHE A 14 57.40 2.77 0.57
CA PHE A 14 56.51 1.60 0.48
C PHE A 14 55.62 1.45 1.71
N ASN A 15 56.14 1.75 2.91
CA ASN A 15 55.36 1.72 4.15
C ASN A 15 54.29 2.81 4.18
N ARG A 16 54.61 4.02 3.68
CA ARG A 16 53.62 5.11 3.52
C ARG A 16 52.52 4.76 2.51
N ILE A 17 52.88 4.17 1.37
CA ILE A 17 51.90 3.71 0.36
C ILE A 17 50.99 2.61 0.93
N LYS A 18 51.55 1.62 1.64
CA LYS A 18 50.75 0.57 2.29
C LYS A 18 49.81 1.12 3.38
N SER A 19 50.27 2.12 4.14
CA SER A 19 49.44 2.79 5.14
C SER A 19 48.29 3.59 4.49
N LEU A 20 48.56 4.31 3.41
CA LEU A 20 47.55 5.03 2.62
C LEU A 20 46.53 4.07 1.99
N LEU A 21 46.98 2.94 1.41
CA LEU A 21 46.09 1.91 0.86
C LEU A 21 45.21 1.25 1.93
N LYS A 22 45.75 0.98 3.12
CA LYS A 22 44.95 0.48 4.25
C LYS A 22 43.89 1.49 4.69
N CYS A 23 44.24 2.77 4.82
CA CYS A 23 43.27 3.82 5.13
C CYS A 23 42.19 3.96 4.05
N LEU A 24 42.57 3.87 2.77
CA LEU A 24 41.61 3.95 1.65
C LEU A 24 40.63 2.76 1.64
N ILE A 25 41.12 1.53 1.86
CA ILE A 25 40.29 0.33 1.97
C ILE A 25 39.35 0.42 3.17
N ILE A 26 39.83 0.91 4.32
CA ILE A 26 39.02 1.17 5.49
C ILE A 26 37.93 2.21 5.15
N CYS A 27 38.26 3.35 4.53
CA CYS A 27 37.26 4.34 4.11
C CYS A 27 36.23 3.78 3.11
N ILE A 28 36.62 2.88 2.20
CA ILE A 28 35.70 2.23 1.25
C ILE A 28 34.78 1.22 1.97
N ILE A 29 35.28 0.53 3.01
CA ILE A 29 34.47 -0.39 3.83
C ILE A 29 33.48 0.40 4.72
N TYR A 30 33.90 1.54 5.30
CA TYR A 30 33.05 2.37 6.15
C TYR A 30 32.03 3.21 5.36
N THR A 31 32.28 3.55 4.10
CA THR A 31 31.30 4.27 3.26
C THR A 31 30.16 3.38 2.78
N ASN A 32 30.38 2.06 2.65
CA ASN A 32 29.30 1.10 2.36
C ASN A 32 28.46 0.73 3.61
N ALA A 33 28.88 1.15 4.81
CA ALA A 33 28.14 0.92 6.05
C ALA A 33 27.14 2.05 6.38
N PHE A 34 27.09 3.12 5.58
CA PHE A 34 25.91 3.97 5.55
C PHE A 34 24.80 3.16 4.89
N SER A 35 23.99 2.50 5.72
CA SER A 35 22.71 1.90 5.34
C SER A 35 22.02 2.84 4.37
N GLN A 36 21.80 2.39 3.13
CA GLN A 36 20.98 3.13 2.18
C GLN A 36 19.65 3.42 2.88
N GLU A 37 19.27 4.70 2.94
CA GLU A 37 18.01 5.07 3.58
C GLU A 37 16.87 4.38 2.81
N PHE A 38 16.12 3.54 3.52
CA PHE A 38 15.03 2.77 2.94
C PHE A 38 13.78 3.65 2.90
N HIS A 39 13.45 4.17 1.72
CA HIS A 39 12.28 5.00 1.45
C HIS A 39 11.29 4.25 0.55
N PRO A 40 10.35 3.48 1.12
CA PRO A 40 9.45 2.66 0.33
C PRO A 40 8.58 3.51 -0.58
N LYS A 41 8.42 3.10 -1.84
CA LYS A 41 7.41 3.64 -2.75
C LYS A 41 6.28 2.63 -2.91
N VAL A 42 5.07 3.02 -2.54
CA VAL A 42 3.89 2.15 -2.55
C VAL A 42 2.80 2.73 -3.44
N LEU A 43 2.19 1.87 -4.26
CA LEU A 43 0.92 2.16 -4.92
C LEU A 43 -0.20 1.33 -4.29
N CYS A 44 -1.18 1.97 -3.68
CA CYS A 44 -2.42 1.32 -3.29
C CYS A 44 -3.38 1.32 -4.48
N VAL A 45 -3.90 0.16 -4.87
CA VAL A 45 -4.95 0.05 -5.90
C VAL A 45 -6.26 -0.33 -5.23
N ILE A 46 -7.23 0.57 -5.31
CA ILE A 46 -8.51 0.47 -4.61
C ILE A 46 -9.68 0.59 -5.56
N ALA A 47 -10.82 -0.04 -5.24
CA ALA A 47 -11.97 0.02 -6.12
C ALA A 47 -12.83 1.26 -5.85
N HIS A 48 -13.07 1.59 -4.58
CA HIS A 48 -13.95 2.67 -4.16
C HIS A 48 -13.24 3.69 -3.26
N PRO A 49 -13.76 4.93 -3.18
CA PRO A 49 -13.29 5.93 -2.21
C PRO A 49 -13.77 5.59 -0.79
N ASP A 50 -12.91 4.95 0.01
CA ASP A 50 -13.08 4.47 1.41
C ASP A 50 -12.19 3.24 1.68
N ASP A 51 -11.91 2.46 0.65
CA ASP A 51 -11.06 1.26 0.68
C ASP A 51 -9.63 1.56 1.19
N ASP A 52 -9.17 2.81 1.12
CA ASP A 52 -7.86 3.26 1.63
C ASP A 52 -7.70 3.07 3.15
N ALA A 53 -8.82 3.03 3.88
CA ALA A 53 -8.84 2.69 5.31
C ALA A 53 -8.24 1.32 5.64
N LEU A 54 -8.20 0.40 4.68
CA LEU A 54 -7.60 -0.93 4.83
C LEU A 54 -6.09 -0.86 5.12
N PHE A 55 -5.40 0.14 4.58
CA PHE A 55 -3.94 0.26 4.61
C PHE A 55 -3.45 1.43 5.48
N ALA A 56 -4.38 2.18 6.08
CA ALA A 56 -4.12 3.50 6.63
C ALA A 56 -3.00 3.54 7.69
N GLY A 57 -2.93 2.54 8.57
CA GLY A 57 -1.89 2.48 9.61
C GLY A 57 -0.50 2.25 9.03
N THR A 58 -0.38 1.29 8.12
CA THR A 58 0.88 1.00 7.40
C THR A 58 1.32 2.20 6.56
N ASN A 59 0.41 2.76 5.77
CA ASN A 59 0.70 3.90 4.90
C ASN A 59 1.17 5.11 5.70
N TYR A 60 0.51 5.42 6.82
CA TYR A 60 0.91 6.51 7.70
C TYR A 60 2.36 6.35 8.17
N LYS A 61 2.75 5.15 8.63
CA LYS A 61 4.15 4.93 9.05
C LYS A 61 5.13 4.93 7.89
N ILE A 62 4.78 4.38 6.73
CA ILE A 62 5.64 4.45 5.54
C ILE A 62 5.99 5.90 5.23
N ILE A 63 4.99 6.79 5.22
CA ILE A 63 5.18 8.21 4.90
C ILE A 63 5.91 8.94 6.04
N HIS A 64 5.41 8.84 7.27
CA HIS A 64 5.87 9.69 8.35
C HIS A 64 7.16 9.20 9.02
N ASP A 65 7.34 7.88 9.14
CA ASP A 65 8.47 7.29 9.84
C ASP A 65 9.59 6.89 8.89
N LEU A 66 9.24 6.29 7.74
CA LEU A 66 10.22 5.79 6.76
C LEU A 66 10.53 6.80 5.65
N LYS A 67 9.85 7.96 5.64
CA LYS A 67 9.97 9.00 4.61
C LYS A 67 9.74 8.44 3.20
N GLY A 68 8.91 7.41 3.11
CA GLY A 68 8.47 6.81 1.86
C GLY A 68 7.39 7.64 1.16
N THR A 69 6.91 7.12 0.04
CA THR A 69 5.83 7.72 -0.76
C THR A 69 4.72 6.70 -0.94
N VAL A 70 3.48 7.11 -0.72
CA VAL A 70 2.30 6.29 -1.00
C VAL A 70 1.38 7.07 -1.95
N ASP A 71 1.03 6.44 -3.05
CA ASP A 71 0.08 6.94 -4.03
C ASP A 71 -1.14 5.99 -4.11
N ILE A 72 -2.28 6.51 -4.55
CA ILE A 72 -3.53 5.74 -4.70
C ILE A 72 -3.96 5.72 -6.16
N ALA A 73 -4.23 4.54 -6.72
CA ALA A 73 -5.00 4.38 -7.95
C ALA A 73 -6.42 3.92 -7.60
N LEU A 74 -7.38 4.79 -7.87
CA LEU A 74 -8.80 4.54 -7.65
C LEU A 74 -9.47 4.13 -8.97
N ILE A 75 -10.01 2.91 -8.99
CA ILE A 75 -10.63 2.36 -10.20
C ILE A 75 -11.95 3.06 -10.53
N THR A 76 -12.89 3.11 -9.57
CA THR A 76 -14.24 3.62 -9.83
C THR A 76 -14.43 5.07 -9.40
N ASN A 77 -15.45 5.72 -9.95
CA ASN A 77 -15.88 7.05 -9.50
C ASN A 77 -16.68 7.03 -8.18
N GLY A 78 -17.05 5.86 -7.63
CA GLY A 78 -17.79 5.73 -6.37
C GLY A 78 -19.28 6.14 -6.42
N GLU A 79 -19.86 6.31 -7.61
CA GLU A 79 -21.25 6.76 -7.80
C GLU A 79 -22.32 5.80 -7.23
N GLY A 80 -21.97 4.53 -7.00
CA GLY A 80 -22.88 3.48 -6.52
C GLY A 80 -23.08 3.47 -5.00
N GLY A 81 -22.30 4.27 -4.26
CA GLY A 81 -22.28 4.30 -2.78
C GLY A 81 -23.45 5.02 -2.09
N TYR A 82 -24.56 5.28 -2.78
CA TYR A 82 -25.63 6.16 -2.31
C TYR A 82 -26.48 5.60 -1.15
N LYS A 83 -26.58 4.27 -1.03
CA LYS A 83 -27.50 3.62 -0.08
C LYS A 83 -27.23 3.95 1.39
N TYR A 84 -26.01 4.33 1.73
CA TYR A 84 -25.58 4.56 3.11
C TYR A 84 -25.23 6.03 3.39
N SER A 85 -25.70 6.95 2.55
CA SER A 85 -25.40 8.38 2.66
C SER A 85 -26.37 9.16 3.56
N THR A 86 -27.27 8.51 4.31
CA THR A 86 -28.33 9.16 5.09
C THR A 86 -27.82 10.30 5.99
N LEU A 87 -26.72 10.08 6.73
CA LEU A 87 -26.15 11.13 7.60
C LEU A 87 -25.40 12.22 6.83
N ALA A 88 -24.96 11.92 5.62
CA ALA A 88 -24.26 12.86 4.75
C ALA A 88 -25.22 13.82 4.04
N GLU A 89 -26.50 13.50 3.92
CA GLU A 89 -27.49 14.40 3.31
C GLU A 89 -27.55 15.76 4.01
N ASP A 90 -27.54 15.77 5.34
CA ASP A 90 -27.50 17.01 6.15
C ASP A 90 -26.19 17.80 5.95
N ILE A 91 -25.09 17.10 5.71
CA ILE A 91 -23.75 17.71 5.52
C ILE A 91 -23.66 18.37 4.14
N TYR A 92 -24.20 17.71 3.11
CA TYR A 92 -24.07 18.16 1.72
C TYR A 92 -25.31 18.90 1.19
N GLY A 93 -26.41 18.92 1.93
CA GLY A 93 -27.67 19.56 1.53
C GLY A 93 -28.33 18.93 0.31
N LEU A 94 -28.17 17.61 0.13
CA LEU A 94 -28.64 16.84 -1.02
C LEU A 94 -29.28 15.53 -0.56
N GLU A 95 -30.34 15.08 -1.24
CA GLU A 95 -30.95 13.75 -1.03
C GLU A 95 -30.05 12.67 -1.67
N LEU A 96 -28.86 12.46 -1.10
CA LEU A 96 -27.84 11.55 -1.64
C LEU A 96 -28.29 10.09 -1.69
N THR A 97 -29.29 9.70 -0.90
CA THR A 97 -29.85 8.33 -0.90
C THR A 97 -30.78 8.06 -2.08
N ASP A 98 -31.29 9.09 -2.76
CA ASP A 98 -31.93 8.94 -4.07
C ASP A 98 -30.88 8.56 -5.12
N GLU A 99 -31.11 7.49 -5.87
CA GLU A 99 -30.11 6.95 -6.81
C GLU A 99 -29.71 7.98 -7.88
N LYS A 100 -30.66 8.75 -8.41
CA LYS A 100 -30.38 9.73 -9.45
C LYS A 100 -29.51 10.86 -8.92
N THR A 101 -29.81 11.35 -7.72
CA THR A 101 -29.05 12.40 -7.03
C THR A 101 -27.68 11.88 -6.59
N GLY A 102 -27.64 10.73 -5.92
CA GLY A 102 -26.42 10.06 -5.49
C GLY A 102 -25.45 9.84 -6.63
N ARG A 103 -25.87 9.18 -7.73
CA ARG A 103 -24.98 8.94 -8.88
C ARG A 103 -24.44 10.21 -9.52
N LYS A 104 -25.21 11.29 -9.49
CA LYS A 104 -24.81 12.59 -10.04
C LYS A 104 -23.76 13.29 -9.18
N PHE A 105 -23.86 13.24 -7.85
CA PHE A 105 -23.07 14.08 -6.97
C PHE A 105 -22.01 13.34 -6.15
N LEU A 106 -22.21 12.05 -5.84
CA LEU A 106 -21.27 11.26 -5.06
C LEU A 106 -19.87 11.15 -5.66
N PRO A 107 -19.66 11.10 -7.00
CA PRO A 107 -18.31 11.06 -7.54
C PRO A 107 -17.39 12.17 -7.04
N GLU A 108 -17.87 13.42 -7.11
CA GLU A 108 -17.09 14.57 -6.66
C GLU A 108 -17.05 14.68 -5.13
N ILE A 109 -18.11 14.30 -4.43
CA ILE A 109 -18.14 14.29 -2.96
C ILE A 109 -17.11 13.28 -2.44
N ARG A 110 -17.21 12.03 -2.86
CA ARG A 110 -16.35 10.93 -2.39
C ARG A 110 -14.90 11.08 -2.81
N LYS A 111 -14.64 11.70 -3.96
CA LYS A 111 -13.29 12.11 -4.34
C LYS A 111 -12.69 13.09 -3.32
N LYS A 112 -13.44 14.14 -2.93
CA LYS A 112 -12.99 15.10 -1.91
C LYS A 112 -12.82 14.47 -0.54
N GLU A 113 -13.70 13.53 -0.17
CA GLU A 113 -13.57 12.76 1.06
C GLU A 113 -12.28 11.91 1.07
N LEU A 114 -12.00 11.21 -0.04
CA LEU A 114 -10.77 10.44 -0.21
C LEU A 114 -9.51 11.33 -0.16
N GLU A 115 -9.52 12.49 -0.82
CA GLU A 115 -8.42 13.44 -0.76
C GLU A 115 -8.22 14.00 0.66
N ALA A 116 -9.31 14.27 1.39
CA ALA A 116 -9.26 14.72 2.77
C ALA A 116 -8.71 13.65 3.72
N GLY A 117 -9.18 12.41 3.59
CA GLY A 117 -8.64 11.24 4.31
C GLY A 117 -7.17 11.02 3.99
N GLY A 118 -6.81 11.05 2.71
CA GLY A 118 -5.42 10.91 2.27
C GLY A 118 -4.50 12.03 2.76
N LYS A 119 -5.00 13.26 2.93
CA LYS A 119 -4.23 14.35 3.56
C LYS A 119 -3.85 14.06 5.02
N ILE A 120 -4.71 13.36 5.76
CA ILE A 120 -4.43 12.93 7.14
C ILE A 120 -3.31 11.90 7.16
N ILE A 121 -3.31 10.98 6.20
CA ILE A 121 -2.30 9.92 6.07
C ILE A 121 -0.99 10.44 5.47
N GLY A 122 -1.05 11.46 4.63
CA GLY A 122 0.08 12.00 3.86
C GLY A 122 0.23 11.40 2.46
N ILE A 123 -0.87 10.94 1.84
CA ILE A 123 -0.87 10.43 0.46
C ILE A 123 -0.31 11.49 -0.49
N ASN A 124 0.59 11.08 -1.37
CA ASN A 124 1.34 11.97 -2.25
C ASN A 124 0.57 12.28 -3.54
N ASN A 125 -0.03 11.26 -4.17
CA ASN A 125 -0.78 11.43 -5.42
C ASN A 125 -1.98 10.49 -5.55
N PHE A 126 -2.95 10.91 -6.35
CA PHE A 126 -4.15 10.14 -6.67
C PHE A 126 -4.31 9.99 -8.20
N PHE A 127 -4.51 8.76 -8.65
CA PHE A 127 -4.82 8.43 -10.03
C PHE A 127 -6.27 7.96 -10.12
N TYR A 128 -7.13 8.78 -10.74
CA TYR A 128 -8.54 8.48 -10.93
C TYR A 128 -8.77 7.84 -12.30
N LEU A 129 -9.23 6.59 -12.33
CA LEU A 129 -9.54 5.87 -13.57
C LEU A 129 -11.01 6.03 -14.00
N ASN A 130 -11.86 6.57 -13.12
CA ASN A 130 -13.25 6.99 -13.39
C ASN A 130 -14.14 5.91 -14.01
N GLN A 131 -13.92 4.65 -13.65
CA GLN A 131 -14.77 3.55 -14.07
C GLN A 131 -16.10 3.57 -13.31
N LYS A 132 -17.12 2.93 -13.88
CA LYS A 132 -18.46 2.96 -13.31
C LYS A 132 -18.54 2.16 -12.02
N ASP A 133 -19.00 2.79 -10.94
CA ASP A 133 -19.48 2.07 -9.76
C ASP A 133 -20.95 1.69 -9.96
N HIS A 134 -21.17 0.55 -10.63
CA HIS A 134 -22.50 0.15 -11.11
C HIS A 134 -23.44 -0.26 -9.95
N ARG A 135 -23.40 -1.51 -9.50
CA ARG A 135 -24.23 -2.04 -8.42
C ARG A 135 -23.44 -2.99 -7.55
N TYR A 136 -23.94 -3.22 -6.34
CA TYR A 136 -23.35 -4.20 -5.45
C TYR A 136 -23.63 -5.62 -5.94
N VAL A 137 -22.57 -6.34 -6.28
CA VAL A 137 -22.56 -7.81 -6.49
C VAL A 137 -21.35 -8.41 -5.79
N THR A 138 -21.49 -9.63 -5.30
CA THR A 138 -20.39 -10.38 -4.68
C THR A 138 -19.44 -10.95 -5.73
N THR A 139 -18.24 -11.35 -5.30
CA THR A 139 -17.18 -11.87 -6.17
C THR A 139 -17.58 -13.16 -6.92
N GLU A 140 -18.61 -13.87 -6.48
CA GLU A 140 -19.23 -14.96 -7.26
C GLU A 140 -19.68 -14.50 -8.67
N PHE A 141 -20.05 -13.21 -8.82
CA PHE A 141 -20.47 -12.60 -10.07
C PHE A 141 -19.38 -11.71 -10.69
N ILE A 142 -18.10 -11.95 -10.39
CA ILE A 142 -16.99 -11.12 -10.87
C ILE A 142 -16.92 -10.97 -12.39
N LYS A 143 -17.44 -11.94 -13.15
CA LYS A 143 -17.55 -11.86 -14.62
C LYS A 143 -18.42 -10.70 -15.10
N GLU A 144 -19.38 -10.25 -14.28
CA GLU A 144 -20.13 -9.02 -14.58
C GLU A 144 -19.21 -7.80 -14.65
N ILE A 145 -18.08 -7.83 -13.95
CA ILE A 145 -17.10 -6.73 -13.97
C ILE A 145 -16.05 -6.97 -15.06
N LEU A 146 -15.49 -8.18 -15.12
CA LEU A 146 -14.34 -8.49 -15.98
C LEU A 146 -14.69 -8.83 -17.43
N ASP A 147 -15.89 -9.38 -17.67
CA ASP A 147 -16.29 -9.89 -19.00
C ASP A 147 -17.40 -9.03 -19.64
N SER A 148 -17.72 -7.87 -19.06
CA SER A 148 -18.76 -6.97 -19.55
C SER A 148 -18.21 -5.60 -19.97
N ASN A 149 -19.08 -4.73 -20.49
CA ASN A 149 -18.75 -3.34 -20.82
C ASN A 149 -18.98 -2.36 -19.64
N ILE A 150 -19.08 -2.86 -18.40
CA ILE A 150 -19.19 -2.00 -17.20
C ILE A 150 -17.88 -1.25 -16.96
N TRP A 151 -16.75 -1.96 -17.05
CA TRP A 151 -15.41 -1.40 -16.93
C TRP A 151 -14.66 -1.58 -18.26
N ASP A 152 -13.86 -0.58 -18.63
CA ASP A 152 -12.88 -0.73 -19.70
C ASP A 152 -11.63 -1.43 -19.12
N VAL A 153 -11.68 -2.76 -19.10
CA VAL A 153 -10.63 -3.62 -18.54
C VAL A 153 -9.27 -3.37 -19.19
N ASN A 154 -9.24 -3.15 -20.51
CA ASN A 154 -8.00 -2.90 -21.24
C ASN A 154 -7.40 -1.55 -20.85
N PHE A 155 -8.24 -0.51 -20.76
CA PHE A 155 -7.81 0.80 -20.26
C PHE A 155 -7.26 0.69 -18.85
N ILE A 156 -7.97 0.01 -17.93
CA ILE A 156 -7.52 -0.13 -16.53
C ILE A 156 -6.15 -0.80 -16.49
N LYS A 157 -5.96 -1.93 -17.17
CA LYS A 157 -4.68 -2.66 -17.15
C LYS A 157 -3.53 -1.83 -17.71
N ASN A 158 -3.75 -1.18 -18.85
CA ASN A 158 -2.75 -0.32 -19.47
C ASN A 158 -2.41 0.86 -18.54
N ARG A 159 -3.43 1.49 -17.95
CA ARG A 159 -3.24 2.64 -17.08
C ARG A 159 -2.52 2.28 -15.78
N LEU A 160 -2.88 1.17 -15.14
CA LEU A 160 -2.18 0.68 -13.96
C LEU A 160 -0.73 0.33 -14.28
N ARG A 161 -0.46 -0.33 -15.41
CA ARG A 161 0.90 -0.61 -15.87
C ARG A 161 1.73 0.67 -16.07
N GLU A 162 1.16 1.69 -16.71
CA GLU A 162 1.81 2.99 -16.90
C GLU A 162 2.13 3.66 -15.57
N ILE A 163 1.16 3.69 -14.64
CA ILE A 163 1.34 4.25 -13.31
C ILE A 163 2.48 3.53 -12.58
N MET A 164 2.47 2.19 -12.60
CA MET A 164 3.49 1.37 -11.94
C MET A 164 4.90 1.63 -12.48
N LEU A 165 5.05 1.68 -13.81
CA LEU A 165 6.33 1.96 -14.46
C LEU A 165 6.82 3.40 -14.24
N ALA A 166 5.94 4.38 -14.34
CA ALA A 166 6.30 5.78 -14.11
C ALA A 166 6.66 6.04 -12.64
N GLY A 167 5.95 5.39 -11.72
CA GLY A 167 6.18 5.50 -10.29
C GLY A 167 7.40 4.73 -9.78
N ASN A 168 7.88 3.72 -10.51
CA ASN A 168 8.95 2.82 -10.05
C ASN A 168 8.68 2.33 -8.61
N TYR A 169 7.47 1.84 -8.34
CA TYR A 169 7.08 1.45 -6.99
C TYR A 169 7.83 0.19 -6.54
N ASP A 170 8.13 0.14 -5.24
CA ASP A 170 8.65 -1.06 -4.60
C ASP A 170 7.55 -2.07 -4.34
N PHE A 171 6.36 -1.57 -3.97
CA PHE A 171 5.21 -2.37 -3.58
C PHE A 171 3.92 -1.87 -4.22
N VAL A 172 3.02 -2.82 -4.47
CA VAL A 172 1.61 -2.55 -4.79
C VAL A 172 0.76 -3.21 -3.72
N PHE A 173 -0.09 -2.43 -3.07
CA PHE A 173 -1.05 -2.93 -2.08
C PHE A 173 -2.44 -3.02 -2.70
N ILE A 174 -3.09 -4.16 -2.53
CA ILE A 174 -4.45 -4.42 -3.02
C ILE A 174 -5.30 -5.00 -1.89
N MET A 175 -6.62 -4.89 -1.99
CA MET A 175 -7.48 -5.64 -1.08
C MET A 175 -7.51 -7.13 -1.43
N THR A 176 -7.61 -7.99 -0.42
CA THR A 176 -7.66 -9.44 -0.60
C THR A 176 -8.95 -9.88 -1.32
N PRO A 177 -8.85 -10.49 -2.51
CA PRO A 177 -10.02 -10.93 -3.27
C PRO A 177 -10.62 -12.18 -2.60
N THR A 178 -11.87 -12.10 -2.16
CA THR A 178 -12.57 -13.26 -1.56
C THR A 178 -14.01 -13.36 -2.06
N LEU A 179 -14.58 -14.56 -2.09
CA LEU A 179 -15.93 -14.82 -2.60
C LEU A 179 -17.01 -13.93 -1.93
N GLY A 180 -16.88 -13.69 -0.62
CA GLY A 180 -17.83 -12.89 0.15
C GLY A 180 -17.69 -11.37 -0.01
N THR A 181 -16.62 -10.89 -0.65
CA THR A 181 -16.41 -9.44 -0.87
C THR A 181 -17.09 -8.95 -2.14
N HIS A 182 -17.36 -7.65 -2.20
CA HIS A 182 -17.86 -6.98 -3.40
C HIS A 182 -16.94 -7.27 -4.61
N ALA A 183 -17.52 -7.68 -5.74
CA ALA A 183 -16.80 -8.02 -6.97
C ALA A 183 -15.85 -6.91 -7.47
N HIS A 184 -16.18 -5.63 -7.29
CA HIS A 184 -15.28 -4.53 -7.67
C HIS A 184 -13.95 -4.62 -6.94
N HIS A 185 -13.95 -5.00 -5.66
CA HIS A 185 -12.73 -5.17 -4.88
C HIS A 185 -11.85 -6.26 -5.49
N SER A 186 -12.44 -7.44 -5.74
CA SER A 186 -11.72 -8.56 -6.32
C SER A 186 -11.26 -8.29 -7.76
N ALA A 187 -12.09 -7.63 -8.56
CA ALA A 187 -11.73 -7.22 -9.93
C ALA A 187 -10.58 -6.22 -9.93
N SER A 188 -10.62 -5.20 -9.06
CA SER A 188 -9.52 -4.23 -8.89
C SER A 188 -8.20 -4.94 -8.54
N ALA A 189 -8.25 -5.85 -7.57
CA ALA A 189 -7.12 -6.67 -7.15
C ALA A 189 -6.54 -7.52 -8.30
N ILE A 190 -7.39 -8.24 -9.03
CA ILE A 190 -6.98 -9.09 -10.17
C ILE A 190 -6.35 -8.22 -11.28
N LEU A 191 -6.97 -7.11 -11.64
CA LEU A 191 -6.46 -6.22 -12.68
C LEU A 191 -5.11 -5.60 -12.29
N ALA A 192 -4.92 -5.25 -11.00
CA ALA A 192 -3.63 -4.78 -10.50
C ALA A 192 -2.55 -5.86 -10.56
N ILE A 193 -2.87 -7.10 -10.15
CA ILE A 193 -1.95 -8.24 -10.24
C ILE A 193 -1.54 -8.51 -11.69
N GLU A 194 -2.51 -8.59 -12.60
CA GLU A 194 -2.24 -8.82 -14.02
C GLU A 194 -1.43 -7.69 -14.66
N SER A 195 -1.67 -6.45 -14.25
CA SER A 195 -0.89 -5.30 -14.72
C SER A 195 0.55 -5.38 -14.25
N ALA A 196 0.79 -5.72 -12.98
CA ALA A 196 2.14 -5.94 -12.46
C ALA A 196 2.84 -7.13 -13.17
N LEU A 197 2.12 -8.23 -13.42
CA LEU A 197 2.65 -9.39 -14.15
C LEU A 197 3.08 -9.06 -15.59
N SER A 198 2.45 -8.07 -16.22
CA SER A 198 2.82 -7.60 -17.57
C SER A 198 4.08 -6.74 -17.60
N ILE A 199 4.62 -6.37 -16.45
CA ILE A 199 5.88 -5.63 -16.30
C ILE A 199 7.05 -6.63 -16.24
N ASP A 200 8.17 -6.24 -16.85
CA ASP A 200 9.44 -6.98 -16.77
C ASP A 200 9.81 -7.28 -15.31
N SER A 201 10.32 -8.48 -15.05
CA SER A 201 10.56 -8.95 -13.67
C SER A 201 11.56 -8.09 -12.91
N LEU A 202 12.46 -7.37 -13.58
CA LEU A 202 13.43 -6.47 -12.94
C LEU A 202 12.80 -5.14 -12.50
N LEU A 203 11.66 -4.76 -13.10
CA LEU A 203 10.94 -3.51 -12.82
C LEU A 203 9.62 -3.72 -12.08
N ARG A 204 9.22 -4.99 -11.89
CA ARG A 204 7.92 -5.35 -11.32
C ARG A 204 7.88 -5.05 -9.81
N PRO A 205 6.87 -4.29 -9.32
CA PRO A 205 6.67 -4.11 -7.89
C PRO A 205 6.23 -5.41 -7.22
N ILE A 206 6.55 -5.58 -5.94
CA ILE A 206 6.01 -6.69 -5.13
C ILE A 206 4.54 -6.40 -4.83
N VAL A 207 3.63 -7.30 -5.22
CA VAL A 207 2.20 -7.15 -4.95
C VAL A 207 1.84 -7.84 -3.64
N LEU A 208 1.31 -7.10 -2.68
CA LEU A 208 0.82 -7.62 -1.40
C LEU A 208 -0.70 -7.48 -1.33
N SER A 209 -1.36 -8.58 -0.96
CA SER A 209 -2.80 -8.64 -0.77
C SER A 209 -3.16 -8.36 0.68
N THR A 210 -4.07 -7.43 0.96
CA THR A 210 -4.29 -6.92 2.31
C THR A 210 -5.67 -7.29 2.86
N SER A 211 -5.73 -7.64 4.14
CA SER A 211 -6.98 -7.86 4.88
C SER A 211 -6.84 -7.37 6.32
N THR A 212 -7.93 -6.97 6.96
CA THR A 212 -7.90 -6.64 8.41
C THR A 212 -8.33 -7.82 9.27
N SER A 213 -7.78 -7.93 10.48
CA SER A 213 -8.29 -8.83 11.52
C SER A 213 -8.27 -8.15 12.89
N SER A 214 -8.99 -8.72 13.85
CA SER A 214 -8.99 -8.31 15.25
C SER A 214 -8.33 -9.37 16.13
N ILE A 215 -7.75 -8.96 17.25
CA ILE A 215 -7.05 -9.85 18.19
C ILE A 215 -7.98 -10.91 18.79
N ASN A 216 -9.28 -10.60 18.87
CA ASN A 216 -10.32 -11.46 19.42
C ASN A 216 -11.07 -12.27 18.34
N ASP A 217 -10.61 -12.26 17.09
CA ASP A 217 -11.23 -13.07 16.05
C ASP A 217 -11.00 -14.56 16.36
N SER A 218 -12.09 -15.29 16.61
CA SER A 218 -12.04 -16.72 16.87
C SER A 218 -11.76 -17.56 15.61
N VAL A 219 -11.92 -16.96 14.43
CA VAL A 219 -11.65 -17.56 13.13
C VAL A 219 -10.32 -17.03 12.61
N GLN A 220 -9.33 -17.91 12.48
CA GLN A 220 -8.08 -17.58 11.79
C GLN A 220 -8.31 -17.62 10.28
N PHE A 221 -8.63 -16.47 9.70
CA PHE A 221 -8.70 -16.33 8.25
C PHE A 221 -7.32 -16.59 7.64
N ILE A 222 -7.26 -17.56 6.71
CA ILE A 222 -6.06 -17.86 5.92
C ILE A 222 -6.44 -17.69 4.46
N PHE A 223 -5.81 -16.70 3.81
CA PHE A 223 -5.96 -16.54 2.38
C PHE A 223 -5.10 -17.58 1.65
N LYS A 224 -5.65 -18.18 0.59
CA LYS A 224 -4.96 -19.17 -0.27
C LYS A 224 -5.06 -18.85 -1.76
N GLY A 225 -5.66 -17.72 -2.11
CA GLY A 225 -6.11 -17.41 -3.45
C GLY A 225 -7.64 -17.45 -3.58
N LEU A 226 -8.11 -16.81 -4.64
CA LEU A 226 -9.48 -16.85 -5.13
C LEU A 226 -9.60 -17.95 -6.18
N GLU A 227 -10.59 -18.82 -6.03
CA GLU A 227 -10.88 -19.89 -6.98
C GLU A 227 -11.03 -19.37 -8.42
N ASN A 228 -10.49 -20.09 -9.40
CA ASN A 228 -10.44 -19.72 -10.81
C ASN A 228 -9.54 -18.52 -11.17
N PHE A 229 -8.86 -17.91 -10.19
CA PHE A 229 -7.90 -16.82 -10.41
C PHE A 229 -6.54 -17.16 -9.79
N SER A 230 -5.80 -18.07 -10.42
CA SER A 230 -4.50 -18.57 -9.91
C SER A 230 -3.45 -17.48 -9.68
N VAL A 231 -3.58 -16.33 -10.34
CA VAL A 231 -2.72 -15.15 -10.11
C VAL A 231 -2.84 -14.59 -8.68
N THR A 232 -3.89 -14.97 -7.95
CA THR A 232 -4.12 -14.54 -6.56
C THR A 232 -3.58 -15.54 -5.52
N ASN A 233 -3.00 -16.66 -5.94
CA ASN A 233 -2.54 -17.71 -5.03
C ASN A 233 -1.45 -17.20 -4.07
N THR A 234 -1.45 -17.78 -2.87
CA THR A 234 -0.39 -17.65 -1.87
C THR A 234 -0.06 -19.02 -1.31
N SER A 235 1.23 -19.34 -1.32
CA SER A 235 1.77 -20.55 -0.69
C SER A 235 2.10 -20.34 0.79
N ASP A 236 2.34 -19.09 1.20
CA ASP A 236 2.54 -18.73 2.61
C ASP A 236 1.20 -18.61 3.32
N THR A 237 1.09 -19.22 4.49
CA THR A 237 -0.12 -19.17 5.33
C THR A 237 -0.04 -18.12 6.45
N ILE A 238 1.10 -17.45 6.57
CA ILE A 238 1.34 -16.42 7.59
C ILE A 238 1.52 -15.07 6.87
N PRO A 239 0.63 -14.10 7.10
CA PRO A 239 0.78 -12.78 6.51
C PRO A 239 1.87 -12.00 7.23
N PHE A 240 2.47 -11.04 6.54
CA PHE A 240 3.15 -9.93 7.20
C PHE A 240 2.11 -9.04 7.87
N GLN A 241 2.40 -8.50 9.05
CA GLN A 241 1.40 -7.79 9.84
C GLN A 241 1.91 -6.42 10.29
N PHE A 242 1.06 -5.42 10.12
CA PHE A 242 1.15 -4.18 10.84
C PHE A 242 0.14 -4.17 12.00
N ASP A 243 0.63 -3.89 13.20
CA ASP A 243 -0.16 -3.85 14.43
C ASP A 243 -0.62 -2.41 14.69
N ARG A 244 -1.92 -2.15 14.49
CA ARG A 244 -2.54 -0.84 14.74
C ARG A 244 -2.62 -0.53 16.24
N THR A 245 -2.41 -1.51 17.10
CA THR A 245 -2.45 -1.39 18.56
C THR A 245 -1.12 -0.98 19.18
N GLN A 246 -0.04 -0.94 18.40
CA GLN A 246 1.28 -0.43 18.81
C GLN A 246 1.12 0.90 19.57
N LYS A 247 1.63 0.92 20.80
CA LYS A 247 1.45 2.04 21.72
C LYS A 247 2.49 3.13 21.53
N PHE A 248 2.07 4.39 21.72
CA PHE A 248 2.95 5.55 21.74
C PHE A 248 2.40 6.70 22.58
N GLY A 249 3.21 7.75 22.71
CA GLY A 249 2.82 9.02 23.29
C GLY A 249 3.01 9.07 24.79
N TYR A 250 2.23 9.92 25.45
CA TYR A 250 2.25 10.04 26.91
C TYR A 250 1.70 8.76 27.56
N LYS A 251 2.50 8.12 28.42
CA LYS A 251 2.12 6.87 29.12
C LYS A 251 1.61 5.74 28.21
N ASP A 252 2.06 5.71 26.95
CA ASP A 252 1.74 4.64 25.99
C ASP A 252 0.21 4.42 25.81
N VAL A 253 -0.59 5.49 25.91
CA VAL A 253 -2.07 5.39 25.82
C VAL A 253 -2.61 5.50 24.38
N LEU A 254 -1.84 6.06 23.45
CA LEU A 254 -2.24 6.25 22.05
C LEU A 254 -1.84 5.05 21.19
N ASN A 255 -2.53 4.84 20.07
CA ASN A 255 -2.16 3.85 19.06
C ASN A 255 -2.62 4.27 17.65
N TYR A 256 -2.23 3.50 16.63
CA TYR A 256 -2.45 3.85 15.23
C TYR A 256 -3.89 3.71 14.77
N LYS A 257 -4.78 3.04 15.54
CA LYS A 257 -6.23 3.07 15.27
C LYS A 257 -6.78 4.49 15.24
N ILE A 258 -6.17 5.42 15.98
CA ILE A 258 -6.57 6.83 16.00
C ILE A 258 -6.48 7.44 14.59
N VAL A 259 -5.37 7.19 13.89
CA VAL A 259 -5.16 7.71 12.53
C VAL A 259 -6.16 7.08 11.55
N VAL A 260 -6.40 5.77 11.69
CA VAL A 260 -7.42 5.07 10.88
C VAL A 260 -8.81 5.69 11.11
N ASN A 261 -9.17 5.97 12.35
CA ASN A 261 -10.45 6.61 12.68
C ASN A 261 -10.57 8.02 12.08
N TRP A 262 -9.48 8.81 12.10
CA TRP A 262 -9.50 10.14 11.47
C TRP A 262 -9.77 10.05 9.97
N LEU A 263 -9.14 9.09 9.27
CA LEU A 263 -9.43 8.83 7.86
C LEU A 263 -10.88 8.36 7.66
N ILE A 264 -11.37 7.39 8.46
CA ILE A 264 -12.75 6.91 8.36
C ILE A 264 -13.75 8.06 8.51
N ALA A 265 -13.48 9.01 9.40
CA ALA A 265 -14.34 10.17 9.62
C ALA A 265 -14.42 11.10 8.40
N GLU A 266 -13.48 11.00 7.45
CA GLU A 266 -13.56 11.75 6.20
C GLU A 266 -14.57 11.18 5.21
N HIS A 267 -14.78 9.86 5.19
CA HIS A 267 -15.74 9.17 4.31
C HIS A 267 -17.18 9.25 4.82
N LYS A 268 -17.73 10.46 4.94
CA LYS A 268 -19.05 10.75 5.53
C LYS A 268 -20.19 10.17 4.69
N SER A 269 -20.06 10.22 3.36
CA SER A 269 -21.06 9.72 2.41
C SER A 269 -21.17 8.20 2.37
N GLN A 270 -20.13 7.49 2.83
CA GLN A 270 -20.18 6.05 3.07
C GLN A 270 -20.46 5.77 4.56
N GLY A 271 -21.72 5.83 4.98
CA GLY A 271 -22.09 5.70 6.39
C GLY A 271 -21.68 4.38 7.04
N THR A 272 -21.56 3.28 6.27
CA THR A 272 -21.11 1.98 6.80
C THR A 272 -19.65 1.99 7.26
N MET A 273 -18.81 2.88 6.72
CA MET A 273 -17.43 3.03 7.18
C MET A 273 -17.35 3.50 8.63
N GLN A 274 -18.30 4.30 9.07
CA GLN A 274 -18.37 4.77 10.46
C GLN A 274 -18.53 3.62 11.46
N LEU A 275 -19.09 2.48 11.02
CA LEU A 275 -19.21 1.26 11.83
C LEU A 275 -17.88 0.51 12.03
N GLN A 276 -16.82 0.93 11.33
CA GLN A 276 -15.46 0.39 11.42
C GLN A 276 -14.56 1.17 12.39
N MET A 277 -15.05 2.26 12.98
CA MET A 277 -14.32 3.00 14.00
C MET A 277 -13.85 2.05 15.12
N ASN A 278 -12.56 2.13 15.44
CA ASN A 278 -11.85 1.29 16.42
C ASN A 278 -11.78 -0.22 16.10
N LYS A 279 -12.25 -0.68 14.93
CA LYS A 279 -12.12 -2.08 14.49
C LYS A 279 -10.83 -2.31 13.70
N GLY A 280 -10.45 -3.58 13.58
CA GLY A 280 -9.21 -4.00 12.92
C GLY A 280 -8.00 -3.67 13.79
N ASP A 281 -7.47 -4.67 14.47
CA ASP A 281 -6.23 -4.58 15.24
C ASP A 281 -5.00 -4.74 14.34
N PHE A 282 -5.11 -5.61 13.33
CA PHE A 282 -4.02 -5.93 12.41
C PHE A 282 -4.39 -5.62 10.97
N GLU A 283 -3.42 -5.07 10.23
CA GLU A 283 -3.41 -5.07 8.77
C GLU A 283 -2.50 -6.23 8.34
N ASN A 284 -3.08 -7.22 7.68
CA ASN A 284 -2.42 -8.43 7.22
C ASN A 284 -2.07 -8.28 5.74
N TYR A 285 -0.85 -8.62 5.36
CA TYR A 285 -0.32 -8.50 4.01
C TYR A 285 0.18 -9.89 3.56
N TRP A 286 -0.60 -10.51 2.68
CA TRP A 286 -0.34 -11.81 2.09
C TRP A 286 0.62 -11.68 0.91
N TYR A 287 1.67 -12.49 0.93
CA TYR A 287 2.67 -12.54 -0.12
C TYR A 287 2.17 -13.42 -1.27
N LEU A 288 1.85 -12.83 -2.41
CA LEU A 288 1.35 -13.58 -3.56
C LEU A 288 2.46 -14.37 -4.26
N ASP A 289 2.13 -15.56 -4.76
CA ASP A 289 3.06 -16.47 -5.45
C ASP A 289 3.56 -15.92 -6.79
N ILE A 290 2.91 -14.88 -7.31
CA ILE A 290 3.37 -14.14 -8.50
C ILE A 290 4.65 -13.34 -8.25
N ASN A 291 4.99 -13.09 -6.99
CA ASN A 291 6.20 -12.38 -6.60
C ASN A 291 7.39 -13.35 -6.54
N PRO A 292 8.61 -12.92 -6.90
CA PRO A 292 9.79 -13.77 -6.80
C PRO A 292 10.09 -14.11 -5.33
N PRO A 293 10.60 -15.31 -4.97
CA PRO A 293 10.91 -15.64 -3.58
C PRO A 293 11.86 -14.65 -2.89
N SER A 294 12.79 -14.04 -3.63
CA SER A 294 13.71 -13.01 -3.13
C SER A 294 13.01 -11.74 -2.63
N GLY A 295 11.79 -11.46 -3.09
CA GLY A 295 11.02 -10.30 -2.62
C GLY A 295 10.59 -10.42 -1.15
N LYS A 296 10.55 -11.63 -0.57
CA LYS A 296 10.18 -11.83 0.84
C LYS A 296 11.13 -11.11 1.80
N GLU A 297 12.42 -11.04 1.49
CA GLU A 297 13.40 -10.32 2.31
C GLU A 297 13.11 -8.81 2.34
N LYS A 298 12.75 -8.23 1.18
CA LYS A 298 12.38 -6.82 1.06
C LYS A 298 11.08 -6.50 1.81
N VAL A 299 10.09 -7.39 1.76
CA VAL A 299 8.85 -7.25 2.54
C VAL A 299 9.13 -7.39 4.03
N LYS A 300 9.95 -8.37 4.42
CA LYS A 300 10.37 -8.54 5.81
C LYS A 300 11.08 -7.29 6.35
N GLU A 301 11.99 -6.71 5.58
CA GLU A 301 12.66 -5.46 5.94
C GLU A 301 11.65 -4.32 6.16
N LEU A 302 10.69 -4.14 5.24
CA LEU A 302 9.62 -3.16 5.40
C LEU A 302 8.87 -3.36 6.72
N PHE A 303 8.35 -4.56 6.97
CA PHE A 303 7.52 -4.81 8.17
C PHE A 303 8.33 -4.81 9.46
N ASP A 304 9.61 -5.16 9.44
CA ASP A 304 10.47 -5.02 10.62
C ASP A 304 10.72 -3.55 10.96
N LYS A 305 10.92 -2.68 9.96
CA LYS A 305 11.00 -1.23 10.19
C LYS A 305 9.67 -0.65 10.68
N LEU A 306 8.54 -1.16 10.21
CA LEU A 306 7.20 -0.76 10.67
C LEU A 306 6.85 -1.22 12.09
N LYS A 307 7.62 -2.11 12.71
CA LYS A 307 7.47 -2.44 14.14
C LYS A 307 8.10 -1.41 15.06
N ILE A 308 9.03 -0.59 14.53
CA ILE A 308 9.76 0.39 15.33
C ILE A 308 8.88 1.62 15.53
N ASN A 309 8.74 2.06 16.78
CA ASN A 309 8.02 3.27 17.11
C ASN A 309 8.98 4.44 17.29
N ASN A 310 8.86 5.46 16.42
CA ASN A 310 9.76 6.62 16.42
C ASN A 310 9.26 7.77 17.30
N TYR A 311 8.10 7.64 17.93
CA TYR A 311 7.62 8.65 18.88
C TYR A 311 8.45 8.60 20.17
N PRO A 312 8.97 9.75 20.64
CA PRO A 312 9.67 9.80 21.91
C PRO A 312 8.71 9.48 23.06
N LYS A 313 9.15 8.66 24.01
CA LYS A 313 8.42 8.44 25.26
C LYS A 313 8.29 9.76 26.03
N LYS A 314 7.11 10.02 26.57
CA LYS A 314 6.80 11.21 27.37
C LYS A 314 6.23 10.78 28.72
N GLU A 315 6.82 11.26 29.82
CA GLU A 315 6.54 10.82 31.20
C GLU A 315 6.04 11.94 32.15
N TYR A 316 5.78 13.14 31.63
CA TYR A 316 5.54 14.36 32.42
C TYR A 316 4.40 14.33 33.44
#